data_AF-A0A256ICR3-F1
#
_entry.id   AF-A0A256ICR3-F1
#
_cell.length_a   1.000
_cell.length_b   1.000
_cell.length_c   1.000
_cell.angle_alpha   90.00
_cell.angle_beta   90.00
_cell.angle_gamma   90.00
#
_symmetry.space_group_name_H-M   'P 1'
#
loop_
_entity.id
_entity.type
_entity.pdbx_description
1 polymer ?
#
loop_
_entity_poly.entity_id
_entity_poly.type
_entity_poly.pdbx_seq_one_letter_code
_entity_poly.pdbx_strand_id
1 'polypeptide(L)'
;MTLESGWEDAAAEAALDAAAARYLGNDGFIPNAIEAAHERLREYAREFDYRIESVIDSLQGPEIVEQSDRHFRIRFGWDHEAAPYLEWGTSEHTIEGDPILSFIWEDRHDPPEWVAEEYEREGGGYRVFLPEVEVAGVRETRFARHALDWLRREVAS
;
A
#
# COMPACT_ATOMS: atom_id res chain seq x y z
N MET A 1 -11.65 25.08 44.19
CA MET A 1 -10.96 24.63 42.97
C MET A 1 -11.75 25.26 41.83
N THR A 2 -11.06 26.08 41.06
CA THR A 2 -11.49 27.41 40.59
C THR A 2 -12.11 27.35 39.20
N LEU A 3 -13.21 28.07 38.99
CA LEU A 3 -13.93 28.17 37.70
C LEU A 3 -13.03 28.44 36.48
N GLU A 4 -11.87 29.05 36.69
CA GLU A 4 -10.83 29.28 35.67
C GLU A 4 -10.23 27.99 35.11
N SER A 5 -9.95 26.97 35.93
CA SER A 5 -9.36 25.71 35.44
C SER A 5 -10.35 24.93 34.57
N GLY A 6 -11.64 24.93 34.93
CA GLY A 6 -12.67 24.27 34.13
C GLY A 6 -12.94 24.95 32.77
N TRP A 7 -12.67 26.25 32.65
CA TRP A 7 -12.74 26.96 31.37
C TRP A 7 -11.52 26.66 30.49
N GLU A 8 -10.32 26.65 31.07
CA GLU A 8 -9.08 26.31 30.33
C GLU A 8 -9.15 24.90 29.75
N ASP A 9 -9.60 23.93 30.55
CA ASP A 9 -9.77 22.55 30.13
C ASP A 9 -10.80 22.43 28.98
N ALA A 10 -11.95 23.09 29.11
CA ALA A 10 -12.98 23.10 28.07
C ALA A 10 -12.53 23.80 26.78
N ALA A 11 -11.72 24.85 26.88
CA ALA A 11 -11.15 25.54 25.73
C ALA A 11 -10.08 24.67 25.02
N ALA A 12 -9.26 23.94 25.78
CA ALA A 12 -8.28 23.01 25.24
C ALA A 12 -8.94 21.83 24.52
N GLU A 13 -9.99 21.25 25.12
CA GLU A 13 -10.79 20.18 24.52
C GLU A 13 -11.42 20.64 23.20
N ALA A 14 -12.08 21.80 23.19
CA ALA A 14 -12.69 22.35 21.97
C ALA A 14 -11.66 22.65 20.87
N ALA A 15 -10.45 23.11 21.23
CA ALA A 15 -9.37 23.34 20.27
C ALA A 15 -8.87 22.03 19.66
N LEU A 16 -8.76 20.96 20.46
CA LEU A 16 -8.39 19.64 19.98
C LEU A 16 -9.45 19.02 19.06
N ASP A 17 -10.72 19.17 19.40
CA ASP A 17 -11.82 18.71 18.54
C ASP A 17 -11.82 19.43 17.20
N ALA A 18 -11.61 20.75 17.20
CA ALA A 18 -11.47 21.53 15.97
C ALA A 18 -10.26 21.09 15.15
N ALA A 19 -9.13 20.79 15.81
CA ALA A 19 -7.95 20.25 15.14
C ALA A 19 -8.24 18.86 14.56
N ALA A 20 -8.82 17.94 15.32
CA ALA A 20 -9.18 16.61 14.86
C ALA A 20 -10.11 16.67 13.64
N ALA A 21 -11.11 17.55 13.64
CA ALA A 21 -11.98 17.79 12.50
C ALA A 21 -11.22 18.26 11.25
N ARG A 22 -10.21 19.13 11.41
CA ARG A 22 -9.36 19.59 10.29
C ARG A 22 -8.46 18.48 9.73
N TYR A 23 -8.00 17.55 10.56
CA TYR A 23 -7.17 16.44 10.11
C TYR A 23 -8.00 15.29 9.52
N LEU A 24 -9.15 14.94 10.12
CA LEU A 24 -9.91 13.73 9.80
C LEU A 24 -11.19 13.97 9.00
N GLY A 25 -11.66 15.22 8.85
CA GLY A 25 -12.80 15.52 7.99
C GLY A 25 -12.57 15.06 6.55
N ASN A 26 -13.64 14.88 5.77
CA ASN A 26 -13.54 14.34 4.40
C ASN A 26 -12.54 15.09 3.51
N ASP A 27 -12.51 16.43 3.62
CA ASP A 27 -11.54 17.30 2.93
C ASP A 27 -10.34 17.67 3.81
N GLY A 28 -10.13 16.92 4.88
CA GLY A 28 -9.10 17.12 5.89
C GLY A 28 -7.73 16.66 5.42
N PHE A 29 -6.72 16.97 6.22
CA PHE A 29 -5.34 16.68 5.85
C PHE A 29 -5.02 15.19 5.70
N ILE A 30 -5.61 14.32 6.52
CA ILE A 30 -5.29 12.88 6.50
C ILE A 30 -5.91 12.19 5.28
N PRO A 31 -7.22 12.35 4.96
CA PRO A 31 -7.77 11.78 3.73
C PRO A 31 -7.04 12.26 2.47
N ASN A 32 -6.68 13.54 2.39
CA ASN A 32 -5.92 14.06 1.25
C ASN A 32 -4.49 13.50 1.17
N ALA A 33 -3.82 13.28 2.32
CA ALA A 33 -2.52 12.62 2.34
C ALA A 33 -2.63 11.15 1.87
N ILE A 34 -3.69 10.45 2.26
CA ILE A 34 -3.99 9.08 1.81
C ILE A 34 -4.23 9.06 0.30
N GLU A 35 -5.01 10.02 -0.23
CA GLU A 35 -5.24 10.13 -1.67
C GLU A 35 -3.95 10.40 -2.44
N ALA A 36 -3.06 11.27 -1.94
CA ALA A 36 -1.75 11.48 -2.53
C ALA A 36 -0.91 10.18 -2.59
N ALA A 37 -1.04 9.31 -1.58
CA ALA A 37 -0.45 7.97 -1.61
C ALA A 37 -1.08 7.08 -2.69
N HIS A 38 -2.42 7.09 -2.80
CA HIS A 38 -3.16 6.30 -3.78
C HIS A 38 -2.87 6.75 -5.22
N GLU A 39 -2.80 8.05 -5.48
CA GLU A 39 -2.38 8.60 -6.77
C GLU A 39 -0.98 8.13 -7.14
N ARG A 40 -0.03 8.16 -6.19
CA ARG A 40 1.33 7.66 -6.41
C ARG A 40 1.37 6.17 -6.76
N LEU A 41 0.54 5.36 -6.10
CA LEU A 41 0.37 3.94 -6.41
C LEU A 41 -0.23 3.72 -7.80
N ARG A 42 -1.25 4.49 -8.19
CA ARG A 42 -1.88 4.40 -9.53
C ARG A 42 -0.97 4.89 -10.64
N GLU A 43 -0.11 5.88 -10.39
CA GLU A 43 0.95 6.28 -11.32
C GLU A 43 1.93 5.13 -11.58
N TYR A 44 2.42 4.52 -10.51
CA TYR A 44 3.32 3.37 -10.60
C TYR A 44 2.66 2.20 -11.35
N ALA A 45 1.40 1.91 -11.00
CA ALA A 45 0.62 0.86 -11.64
C ALA A 45 0.47 1.07 -13.15
N ARG A 46 0.27 2.32 -13.60
CA ARG A 46 0.20 2.66 -15.03
C ARG A 46 1.55 2.53 -15.74
N GLU A 47 2.67 2.82 -15.07
CA GLU A 47 4.01 2.67 -15.65
C GLU A 47 4.38 1.20 -15.88
N PHE A 48 3.96 0.29 -14.98
CA PHE A 48 4.36 -1.12 -14.98
C PHE A 48 3.24 -2.12 -15.29
N ASP A 49 2.04 -1.63 -15.63
CA ASP A 49 0.83 -2.44 -15.89
C ASP A 49 0.46 -3.36 -14.70
N TYR A 50 0.57 -2.85 -13.48
CA TYR A 50 0.21 -3.59 -12.26
C TYR A 50 -1.24 -3.37 -11.86
N ARG A 51 -1.87 -4.40 -11.29
CA ARG A 51 -3.17 -4.28 -10.62
C ARG A 51 -2.95 -3.85 -9.18
N ILE A 52 -3.19 -2.56 -8.89
CA ILE A 52 -2.82 -1.96 -7.60
C ILE A 52 -3.99 -1.78 -6.63
N GLU A 53 -5.23 -1.93 -7.11
CA GLU A 53 -6.43 -1.62 -6.33
C GLU A 53 -6.52 -2.48 -5.05
N SER A 54 -6.08 -3.73 -5.07
CA SER A 54 -6.07 -4.57 -3.84
C SER A 54 -5.14 -4.01 -2.76
N VAL A 55 -4.06 -3.32 -3.15
CA VAL A 55 -3.18 -2.62 -2.21
C VAL A 55 -3.88 -1.39 -1.68
N ILE A 56 -4.49 -0.57 -2.55
CA ILE A 56 -5.24 0.63 -2.18
C ILE A 56 -6.38 0.30 -1.21
N ASP A 57 -7.19 -0.71 -1.54
CA ASP A 57 -8.36 -1.18 -0.77
C ASP A 57 -7.97 -1.81 0.58
N SER A 58 -6.69 -2.15 0.78
CA SER A 58 -6.18 -2.67 2.05
C SER A 58 -5.93 -1.59 3.12
N LEU A 59 -6.24 -0.34 2.81
CA LEU A 59 -6.13 0.78 3.74
C LEU A 59 -6.85 0.47 5.06
N GLN A 60 -6.12 0.62 6.15
CA GLN A 60 -6.62 0.60 7.53
C GLN A 60 -6.60 2.01 8.09
N GLY A 61 -7.64 2.38 8.85
CA GLY A 61 -7.83 3.73 9.37
C GLY A 61 -8.31 4.73 8.30
N PRO A 62 -8.17 6.06 8.54
CA PRO A 62 -7.53 6.69 9.69
C PRO A 62 -8.38 6.66 10.97
N GLU A 63 -7.73 6.39 12.09
CA GLU A 63 -8.36 6.37 13.42
C GLU A 63 -7.50 7.07 14.48
N ILE A 64 -8.15 7.67 15.48
CA ILE A 64 -7.47 8.20 16.67
C ILE A 64 -7.19 7.04 17.61
N VAL A 65 -5.91 6.74 17.82
CA VAL A 65 -5.47 5.64 18.71
C VAL A 65 -5.06 6.10 20.10
N GLU A 66 -4.88 7.41 20.28
CA GLU A 66 -4.56 8.04 21.55
C GLU A 66 -5.09 9.47 21.53
N GLN A 67 -5.74 9.88 22.61
CA GLN A 67 -6.20 11.25 22.82
C GLN A 67 -5.89 11.66 24.27
N SER A 68 -5.34 12.86 24.43
CA SER A 68 -5.11 13.53 25.70
C SER A 68 -5.65 14.95 25.61
N ASP A 69 -5.56 15.70 26.71
CA ASP A 69 -5.94 17.11 26.78
C ASP A 69 -5.05 18.04 25.92
N ARG A 70 -3.97 17.53 25.30
CA ARG A 70 -3.03 18.34 24.51
C ARG A 70 -2.62 17.76 23.17
N HIS A 71 -2.93 16.50 22.90
CA HIS A 71 -2.57 15.87 21.63
C HIS A 71 -3.50 14.72 21.31
N PHE A 72 -3.54 14.37 20.03
CA PHE A 72 -4.09 13.10 19.55
C PHE A 72 -3.07 12.42 18.64
N ARG A 73 -3.14 11.08 18.55
CA ARG A 73 -2.35 10.29 17.60
C ARG A 73 -3.29 9.62 16.61
N ILE A 74 -3.07 9.86 15.33
CA ILE A 74 -3.79 9.21 14.23
C ILE A 74 -2.94 8.06 13.70
N ARG A 75 -3.56 6.93 13.44
CA ARG A 75 -2.95 5.77 12.77
C ARG A 75 -3.72 5.44 11.50
N PHE A 76 -2.97 5.19 10.42
CA PHE A 76 -3.45 4.59 9.19
C PHE A 76 -2.29 3.84 8.51
N GLY A 77 -2.61 2.94 7.59
CA GLY A 77 -1.61 2.15 6.86
C GLY A 77 -2.27 1.21 5.86
N TRP A 78 -1.49 0.36 5.20
CA TRP A 78 -1.99 -0.61 4.23
C TRP A 78 -1.52 -2.01 4.63
N ASP A 79 -2.46 -2.93 4.78
CA ASP A 79 -2.19 -4.28 5.31
C ASP A 79 -1.85 -5.30 4.21
N HIS A 80 -1.93 -4.92 2.93
CA HIS A 80 -1.60 -5.81 1.83
C HIS A 80 -0.12 -6.23 1.89
N GLU A 81 0.16 -7.52 1.68
CA GLU A 81 1.52 -8.09 1.70
C GLU A 81 2.49 -7.40 0.73
N ALA A 82 1.95 -6.88 -0.38
CA ALA A 82 2.71 -6.12 -1.38
C ALA A 82 3.10 -4.70 -0.94
N ALA A 83 2.43 -4.11 0.05
CA ALA A 83 2.68 -2.74 0.50
C ALA A 83 4.14 -2.48 0.89
N PRO A 84 4.83 -3.31 1.71
CA PRO A 84 6.24 -3.09 2.01
C PRO A 84 7.15 -3.16 0.77
N TYR A 85 6.87 -4.07 -0.17
CA TYR A 85 7.66 -4.20 -1.40
C TYR A 85 7.46 -3.01 -2.35
N LEU A 86 6.25 -2.46 -2.40
CA LEU A 86 5.98 -1.25 -3.17
C LEU A 86 6.57 -0.02 -2.48
N GLU A 87 6.53 0.06 -1.16
CA GLU A 87 7.10 1.19 -0.43
C GLU A 87 8.62 1.26 -0.58
N TRP A 88 9.33 0.13 -0.46
CA TRP A 88 10.79 0.07 -0.38
C TRP A 88 11.48 -0.49 -1.62
N GLY A 89 10.73 -1.10 -2.53
CA GLY A 89 11.26 -1.85 -3.65
C GLY A 89 11.80 -3.22 -3.24
N THR A 90 12.13 -4.03 -4.24
CA THR A 90 12.89 -5.28 -4.09
C THR A 90 14.01 -5.28 -5.13
N SER A 91 15.16 -5.86 -4.78
CA SER A 91 16.25 -6.05 -5.74
C SER A 91 15.88 -7.12 -6.75
N GLU A 92 16.54 -7.11 -7.91
CA GLU A 92 16.61 -8.29 -8.77
C GLU A 92 17.08 -9.48 -7.93
N HIS A 93 16.39 -10.60 -8.05
CA HIS A 93 16.77 -11.82 -7.37
C HIS A 93 16.26 -13.03 -8.15
N THR A 94 16.99 -14.13 -7.98
CA THR A 94 16.56 -15.44 -8.43
C THR A 94 15.76 -16.08 -7.30
N ILE A 95 14.56 -16.56 -7.62
CA ILE A 95 13.86 -17.48 -6.73
C ILE A 95 14.32 -18.89 -7.14
N GLU A 96 14.67 -19.71 -6.15
CA GLU A 96 15.11 -21.11 -6.33
C GLU A 96 14.14 -22.05 -5.56
N GLY A 97 13.76 -23.19 -6.12
CA GLY A 97 12.83 -24.14 -5.49
C GLY A 97 12.47 -25.34 -6.36
N ASP A 98 11.82 -26.36 -5.77
CA ASP A 98 11.51 -27.62 -6.45
C ASP A 98 10.03 -28.03 -6.24
N PRO A 99 9.11 -27.61 -7.13
CA PRO A 99 9.21 -26.55 -8.15
C PRO A 99 8.72 -25.18 -7.61
N ILE A 100 9.30 -24.07 -8.07
CA ILE A 100 8.89 -22.72 -7.65
C ILE A 100 7.54 -22.35 -8.27
N LEU A 101 7.36 -22.72 -9.54
CA LEU A 101 6.18 -22.38 -10.31
C LEU A 101 5.70 -23.64 -11.02
N SER A 102 4.45 -24.01 -10.78
CA SER A 102 3.78 -25.11 -11.45
C SER A 102 2.44 -24.62 -11.99
N PHE A 103 2.24 -24.74 -13.29
CA PHE A 103 0.99 -24.35 -13.94
C PHE A 103 0.75 -25.17 -15.20
N ILE A 104 -0.49 -25.15 -15.71
CA ILE A 104 -0.81 -25.72 -17.02
C ILE A 104 -0.72 -24.59 -18.04
N TRP A 105 0.22 -24.70 -18.99
CA TRP A 105 0.25 -23.83 -20.16
C TRP A 105 -0.72 -24.40 -21.20
N GLU A 106 -1.96 -23.89 -21.20
CA GLU A 106 -3.03 -24.38 -22.05
C GLU A 106 -2.77 -24.09 -23.53
N ASP A 107 -3.21 -24.99 -24.42
CA ASP A 107 -3.05 -24.88 -25.88
C ASP A 107 -3.64 -23.55 -26.41
N ARG A 108 -4.67 -22.99 -25.75
CA ARG A 108 -5.27 -21.68 -26.10
C ARG A 108 -4.34 -20.47 -25.92
N HIS A 109 -3.25 -20.66 -25.19
CA HIS A 109 -2.23 -19.63 -24.93
C HIS A 109 -0.96 -19.82 -25.78
N ASP A 110 -1.04 -20.64 -26.83
CA ASP A 110 0.02 -20.87 -27.82
C ASP A 110 1.39 -21.16 -27.16
N PRO A 111 1.50 -22.27 -26.38
CA PRO A 111 2.75 -22.62 -25.73
C PRO A 111 3.86 -22.80 -26.77
N PRO A 112 5.06 -22.24 -26.53
CA PRO A 112 6.19 -22.43 -27.43
C PRO A 112 6.53 -23.90 -27.65
N GLU A 113 7.12 -24.23 -28.81
CA GLU A 113 7.41 -25.61 -29.21
C GLU A 113 8.26 -26.38 -28.18
N TRP A 114 9.24 -25.72 -27.55
CA TRP A 114 10.09 -26.32 -26.51
C TRP A 114 9.30 -26.85 -25.31
N VAL A 115 8.14 -26.26 -24.99
CA VAL A 115 7.28 -26.73 -23.89
C VAL A 115 6.75 -28.14 -24.18
N ALA A 116 6.43 -28.43 -25.44
CA ALA A 116 5.96 -29.74 -25.85
C ALA A 116 7.06 -30.80 -25.91
N GLU A 117 8.32 -30.37 -26.04
CA GLU A 117 9.50 -31.24 -26.03
C GLU A 117 9.93 -31.61 -24.61
N GLU A 118 9.80 -30.66 -23.67
CA GLU A 118 10.31 -30.81 -22.30
C GLU A 118 9.28 -31.29 -21.27
N TYR A 119 7.98 -31.03 -21.49
CA TYR A 119 6.94 -31.29 -20.50
C TYR A 119 5.84 -32.24 -20.96
N GLU A 120 5.22 -32.91 -20.00
CA GLU A 120 4.12 -33.83 -20.25
C GLU A 120 2.79 -33.09 -20.46
N ARG A 121 1.93 -33.67 -21.31
CA ARG A 121 0.56 -33.18 -21.50
C ARG A 121 -0.26 -33.43 -20.24
N GLU A 122 -0.96 -32.39 -19.80
CA GLU A 122 -1.93 -32.48 -18.70
C GLU A 122 -3.12 -31.56 -18.98
N GLY A 123 -4.33 -32.13 -18.93
CA GLY A 123 -5.55 -31.40 -19.25
C GLY A 123 -5.54 -30.88 -20.70
N GLY A 124 -5.86 -29.59 -20.87
CA GLY A 124 -5.89 -28.91 -22.17
C GLY A 124 -4.55 -28.26 -22.58
N GLY A 125 -3.42 -28.74 -22.05
CA GLY A 125 -2.10 -28.18 -22.33
C GLY A 125 -0.95 -29.01 -21.75
N TYR A 126 0.10 -28.33 -21.29
CA TYR A 126 1.33 -28.92 -20.76
C TYR A 126 1.57 -28.48 -19.32
N ARG A 127 1.99 -29.41 -18.46
CA ARG A 127 2.34 -29.09 -17.07
C ARG A 127 3.78 -28.60 -17.00
N VAL A 128 3.95 -27.29 -16.83
CA VAL A 128 5.27 -26.64 -16.79
C VAL A 128 5.72 -26.46 -15.34
N PHE A 129 6.99 -26.79 -15.09
CA PHE A 129 7.66 -26.59 -13.82
C PHE A 129 8.97 -25.84 -14.03
N LEU A 130 9.12 -24.69 -13.37
CA LEU A 130 10.37 -23.93 -13.39
C LEU A 130 11.07 -24.09 -12.02
N PRO A 131 12.27 -24.70 -11.99
CA PRO A 131 13.05 -24.84 -10.77
C PRO A 131 13.78 -23.54 -10.38
N GLU A 132 13.84 -22.58 -11.31
CA GLU A 132 14.49 -21.28 -11.15
C GLU A 132 13.72 -20.22 -11.94
N VAL A 133 13.50 -19.04 -11.34
CA VAL A 133 12.92 -17.88 -12.03
C VAL A 133 13.70 -16.62 -11.64
N GLU A 134 14.22 -15.91 -12.65
CA GLU A 134 14.78 -14.57 -12.49
C GLU A 134 13.64 -13.54 -12.44
N VAL A 135 13.59 -12.74 -11.38
CA VAL A 135 12.64 -11.63 -11.27
C VAL A 135 13.37 -10.29 -11.26
N ALA A 136 12.89 -9.34 -12.08
CA ALA A 136 13.47 -8.00 -12.24
C ALA A 136 13.35 -7.09 -11.00
N GLY A 137 12.76 -7.59 -9.91
CA GLY A 137 12.46 -6.82 -8.72
C GLY A 137 11.29 -5.84 -8.92
N VAL A 138 10.92 -5.17 -7.84
CA VAL A 138 9.89 -4.13 -7.79
C VAL A 138 10.59 -2.80 -7.54
N ARG A 139 10.31 -1.80 -8.37
CA ARG A 139 10.86 -0.45 -8.15
C ARG A 139 10.15 0.22 -6.96
N GLU A 140 10.93 0.94 -6.17
CA GLU A 140 10.44 1.67 -5.01
C GLU A 140 9.44 2.78 -5.43
N THR A 141 8.25 2.80 -4.84
CA THR A 141 7.22 3.82 -5.09
C THR A 141 7.30 5.00 -4.12
N ARG A 142 7.69 4.72 -2.87
CA ARG A 142 7.68 5.65 -1.72
C ARG A 142 6.30 6.23 -1.39
N PHE A 143 5.22 5.52 -1.69
CA PHE A 143 3.86 6.07 -1.58
C PHE A 143 3.50 6.54 -0.16
N ALA A 144 3.90 5.82 0.89
CA ALA A 144 3.64 6.22 2.27
C ALA A 144 4.49 7.43 2.68
N ARG A 145 5.77 7.46 2.28
CA ARG A 145 6.63 8.64 2.48
C ARG A 145 6.12 9.86 1.70
N HIS A 146 5.62 9.65 0.48
CA HIS A 146 5.03 10.70 -0.34
C HIS A 146 3.82 11.35 0.35
N ALA A 147 2.93 10.53 0.91
CA ALA A 147 1.80 11.00 1.72
C ALA A 147 2.26 11.83 2.94
N LEU A 148 3.28 11.37 3.67
CA LEU A 148 3.82 12.10 4.82
C LEU A 148 4.46 13.43 4.41
N ASP A 149 5.17 13.46 3.29
CA ASP A 149 5.78 14.68 2.77
C ASP A 149 4.73 15.65 2.24
N TRP A 150 3.64 15.16 1.64
CA TRP A 150 2.47 15.96 1.29
C TRP A 150 1.86 16.58 2.55
N LEU A 151 1.59 15.77 3.58
CA LEU A 151 0.98 16.22 4.83
C LEU A 151 1.82 17.31 5.51
N ARG A 152 3.15 17.14 5.54
CA ARG A 152 4.07 18.12 6.11
C ARG A 152 4.03 19.47 5.39
N ARG A 153 3.88 19.47 4.06
CA ARG A 153 3.80 20.71 3.27
C ARG A 153 2.49 21.44 3.51
N GLU A 154 1.37 20.73 3.53
CA GLU A 154 0.03 21.32 3.67
C GLU A 154 -0.31 21.76 5.10
N VAL A 155 0.31 21.15 6.11
CA VAL A 155 0.16 21.59 7.50
C VAL A 155 1.03 22.84 7.79
N ALA A 156 2.12 23.02 7.05
CA ALA A 156 3.04 24.14 7.24
C ALA A 156 2.68 25.40 6.44
N SER A 157 1.67 25.32 5.56
CA SER A 157 1.16 26.43 4.74
C SER A 157 0.12 27.29 5.47
#